data_AF-A0AAV1HZ79-F1
#
_entry.id   AF-A0AAV1HZ79-F1
#
_cell.length_a   1.000
_cell.length_b   1.000
_cell.length_c   1.000
_cell.angle_alpha   90.00
_cell.angle_beta   90.00
_cell.angle_gamma   90.00
#
_symmetry.space_group_name_H-M   'P 1'
#
loop_
_entity.id
_entity.type
_entity.pdbx_description
1 polymer ?
#
loop_
_entity_poly.entity_id
_entity_poly.type
_entity_poly.pdbx_seq_one_letter_code
_entity_poly.pdbx_strand_id
1 'polypeptide(L)'
;MTRNLRLRAANGIEQQTENDEDLEKAMEEFLKKQAEAESGSLLAQPAEPVVEVVGSEAVTEQEAKRYCREVVRVLRTLKDKRDMSLNEVKLTVAIEDPTKREQKEYMGIEDEGGASRDEIAAALVEVAEGRLPKDRIALRELYREIMEWPFVEASPEEAEEEDGVSSSSPYEAITPTGVEGSKSAGWRSTQARPKMMGRDKSETPQGLTDMLPDWVGYGFLYFVSVIPVLIAGTVIAILFFNSLR
;
A
#
# COMPACT_ATOMS: atom_id res chain seq x y z
N MET A 1 92.25 -33.98 -10.49
CA MET A 1 91.64 -32.63 -10.54
C MET A 1 90.10 -32.65 -10.51
N THR A 2 89.44 -33.73 -10.07
CA THR A 2 87.97 -33.91 -10.21
C THR A 2 87.17 -33.82 -8.90
N ARG A 3 87.84 -33.68 -7.73
CA ARG A 3 87.17 -33.66 -6.42
C ARG A 3 86.67 -32.27 -5.99
N ASN A 4 87.32 -31.20 -6.47
CA ASN A 4 86.98 -29.82 -6.08
C ASN A 4 85.80 -29.21 -6.86
N LEU A 5 85.41 -29.79 -8.00
CA LEU A 5 84.27 -29.30 -8.79
C LEU A 5 82.91 -29.77 -8.25
N ARG A 6 82.83 -30.96 -7.63
CA ARG A 6 81.59 -31.46 -7.02
C ARG A 6 81.20 -30.72 -5.73
N LEU A 7 82.18 -30.34 -4.91
CA LEU A 7 81.94 -29.60 -3.66
C LEU A 7 81.43 -28.17 -3.93
N ARG A 8 81.86 -27.54 -5.03
CA ARG A 8 81.41 -26.19 -5.39
C ARG A 8 79.98 -26.17 -5.97
N ALA A 9 79.57 -27.25 -6.63
CA ALA A 9 78.21 -27.40 -7.14
C ALA A 9 77.19 -27.72 -6.03
N ALA A 10 77.56 -28.57 -5.06
CA ALA A 10 76.69 -28.87 -3.91
C ALA A 10 76.43 -27.62 -3.05
N ASN A 11 77.49 -26.84 -2.75
CA ASN A 11 77.39 -25.64 -1.93
C ASN A 11 76.58 -24.52 -2.62
N GLY A 12 76.58 -24.46 -3.96
CA GLY A 12 75.79 -23.50 -4.72
C GLY A 12 74.30 -23.84 -4.80
N ILE A 13 73.96 -25.14 -4.74
CA ILE A 13 72.57 -25.61 -4.73
C ILE A 13 71.97 -25.42 -3.34
N GLU A 14 72.71 -25.73 -2.27
CA GLU A 14 72.26 -25.51 -0.87
C GLU A 14 72.04 -24.02 -0.58
N GLN A 15 72.91 -23.14 -1.08
CA GLN A 15 72.73 -21.68 -0.97
C GLN A 15 71.54 -21.17 -1.80
N GLN A 16 71.20 -21.80 -2.92
CA GLN A 16 70.01 -21.41 -3.69
C GLN A 16 68.73 -21.83 -2.98
N THR A 17 68.67 -23.05 -2.44
CA THR A 17 67.48 -23.53 -1.71
C THR A 17 67.25 -22.78 -0.42
N GLU A 18 68.30 -22.40 0.31
CA GLU A 18 68.17 -21.62 1.56
C GLU A 18 67.68 -20.19 1.28
N ASN A 19 68.18 -19.56 0.20
CA ASN A 19 67.70 -18.25 -0.23
C ASN A 19 66.25 -18.28 -0.74
N ASP A 20 65.85 -19.36 -1.43
CA ASP A 20 64.48 -19.53 -1.92
C ASP A 20 63.49 -19.76 -0.77
N GLU A 21 63.85 -20.60 0.22
CA GLU A 21 63.03 -20.83 1.43
C GLU A 21 62.88 -19.56 2.29
N ASP A 22 63.93 -18.74 2.38
CA ASP A 22 63.87 -17.46 3.10
C ASP A 22 63.06 -16.41 2.33
N LEU A 23 63.07 -16.44 1.00
CA LEU A 23 62.20 -15.59 0.17
C LEU A 23 60.73 -15.98 0.31
N GLU A 24 60.44 -17.28 0.36
CA GLU A 24 59.09 -17.81 0.56
C GLU A 24 58.53 -17.43 1.93
N LYS A 25 59.32 -17.57 3.01
CA LYS A 25 58.92 -17.11 4.35
C LYS A 25 58.68 -15.61 4.40
N ALA A 26 59.55 -14.81 3.79
CA ALA A 26 59.36 -13.36 3.72
C ALA A 26 58.11 -12.97 2.92
N MET A 27 57.80 -13.72 1.86
CA MET A 27 56.59 -13.53 1.06
C MET A 27 55.32 -13.96 1.81
N GLU A 28 55.36 -15.05 2.56
CA GLU A 28 54.26 -15.50 3.43
C GLU A 28 53.97 -14.50 4.55
N GLU A 29 55.01 -13.98 5.20
CA GLU A 29 54.86 -12.92 6.21
C GLU A 29 54.28 -11.64 5.60
N PHE A 30 54.69 -11.29 4.38
CA PHE A 30 54.15 -10.14 3.66
C PHE A 30 52.69 -10.33 3.26
N LEU A 31 52.33 -11.50 2.71
CA LEU A 31 50.95 -11.86 2.35
C LEU A 31 50.04 -11.93 3.58
N LYS A 32 50.54 -12.47 4.69
CA LYS A 32 49.82 -12.50 5.97
C LYS A 32 49.61 -11.09 6.51
N LYS A 33 50.61 -10.21 6.41
CA LYS A 33 50.50 -8.81 6.86
C LYS A 33 49.57 -7.98 5.97
N GLN A 34 49.54 -8.25 4.66
CA GLN A 34 48.53 -7.67 3.77
C GLN A 34 47.13 -8.20 4.08
N ALA A 35 46.99 -9.51 4.29
CA ALA A 35 45.73 -10.11 4.70
C ALA A 35 45.25 -9.56 6.05
N GLU A 36 46.13 -9.31 7.02
CA GLU A 36 45.78 -8.67 8.31
C GLU A 36 45.45 -7.18 8.17
N ALA A 37 46.09 -6.46 7.24
CA ALA A 37 45.77 -5.06 6.94
C ALA A 37 44.46 -4.91 6.16
N GLU A 38 44.16 -5.85 5.25
CA GLU A 38 42.91 -5.89 4.49
C GLU A 38 41.76 -6.54 5.28
N SER A 39 42.06 -7.46 6.22
CA SER A 39 41.09 -8.04 7.17
C SER A 39 40.94 -7.23 8.46
N GLY A 40 41.65 -6.10 8.55
CA GLY A 40 41.57 -5.14 9.64
C GLY A 40 40.19 -4.50 9.73
N SER A 41 39.37 -5.07 10.63
CA SER A 41 38.22 -4.44 11.30
C SER A 41 36.82 -4.65 10.70
N LEU A 42 36.44 -5.86 10.26
CA LEU A 42 35.01 -6.23 10.10
C LEU A 42 34.61 -7.63 10.59
N LEU A 43 35.51 -8.47 11.13
CA LEU A 43 35.21 -9.91 11.29
C LEU A 43 35.44 -10.56 12.67
N ALA A 44 35.49 -9.80 13.77
CA ALA A 44 35.62 -10.40 15.12
C ALA A 44 34.67 -9.84 16.18
N GLN A 45 33.50 -9.36 15.76
CA GLN A 45 32.30 -9.53 16.56
C GLN A 45 31.41 -10.48 15.75
N PRO A 46 30.70 -11.45 16.37
CA PRO A 46 29.48 -11.92 15.73
C PRO A 46 28.64 -10.66 15.57
N ALA A 47 28.60 -10.12 14.36
CA ALA A 47 27.69 -9.07 14.01
C ALA A 47 26.31 -9.67 14.24
N GLU A 48 25.73 -9.44 15.41
CA GLU A 48 24.29 -9.32 15.49
C GLU A 48 23.94 -8.38 14.33
N PRO A 49 23.03 -8.75 13.43
CA PRO A 49 22.61 -7.80 12.41
C PRO A 49 22.09 -6.62 13.21
N VAL A 50 22.85 -5.51 13.20
CA VAL A 50 22.36 -4.23 13.67
C VAL A 50 21.23 -3.98 12.70
N VAL A 51 20.02 -4.37 13.10
CA VAL A 51 18.80 -4.06 12.38
C VAL A 51 18.75 -2.55 12.51
N GLU A 52 19.27 -1.84 11.52
CA GLU A 52 19.11 -0.39 11.44
C GLU A 52 17.61 -0.14 11.46
N VAL A 53 17.13 0.33 12.61
CA VAL A 53 15.74 0.72 12.82
C VAL A 53 15.60 2.05 12.10
N VAL A 54 15.11 2.02 10.87
CA VAL A 54 14.96 3.21 10.05
C VAL A 54 13.98 4.17 10.74
N GLY A 55 14.43 5.40 10.99
CA GLY A 55 13.62 6.45 11.61
C GLY A 55 13.49 6.37 13.14
N SER A 56 14.39 5.68 13.85
CA SER A 56 14.44 5.70 15.32
C SER A 56 14.59 7.10 15.93
N GLU A 57 15.10 8.07 15.18
CA GLU A 57 15.17 9.49 15.58
C GLU A 57 13.82 10.20 15.52
N ALA A 58 12.90 9.74 14.66
CA ALA A 58 11.61 10.39 14.43
C ALA A 58 10.50 9.91 15.37
N VAL A 59 10.60 8.67 15.87
CA VAL A 59 9.61 8.07 16.79
C VAL A 59 10.33 7.30 17.88
N THR A 60 10.07 7.69 19.13
CA THR A 60 10.64 7.00 20.28
C THR A 60 10.06 5.59 20.43
N GLU A 61 10.77 4.68 21.10
CA GLU A 61 10.29 3.29 21.29
C GLU A 61 8.96 3.22 22.07
N GLN A 62 8.75 4.17 22.99
CA GLN A 62 7.50 4.29 23.76
C GLN A 62 6.33 4.68 22.86
N GLU A 63 6.52 5.64 21.96
CA GLU A 63 5.51 6.04 20.98
C GLU A 63 5.23 4.93 19.98
N ALA A 64 6.26 4.22 19.50
CA ALA A 64 6.09 3.08 18.60
C ALA A 64 5.20 1.99 19.23
N LYS A 65 5.41 1.66 20.51
CA LYS A 65 4.57 0.72 21.25
C LYS A 65 3.13 1.21 21.42
N ARG A 66 2.95 2.52 21.62
CA ARG A 66 1.62 3.15 21.67
C ARG A 66 0.92 3.00 20.33
N TYR A 67 1.58 3.37 19.22
CA TYR A 67 1.02 3.25 17.87
C TYR A 67 0.63 1.81 17.54
N CYS A 68 1.45 0.83 17.87
CA CYS A 68 1.12 -0.58 17.67
C CYS A 68 -0.16 -0.98 18.43
N ARG A 69 -0.28 -0.59 19.71
CA ARG A 69 -1.47 -0.89 20.52
C ARG A 69 -2.73 -0.27 19.93
N GLU A 70 -2.62 0.98 19.51
CA GLU A 70 -3.71 1.72 18.93
C GLU A 70 -4.14 1.14 17.58
N VAL A 71 -3.21 0.86 16.68
CA VAL A 71 -3.50 0.18 15.40
C VAL A 71 -4.20 -1.16 15.65
N VAL A 72 -3.71 -1.99 16.57
CA VAL A 72 -4.38 -3.26 16.92
C VAL A 72 -5.79 -3.05 17.47
N ARG A 73 -6.03 -2.00 18.27
CA ARG A 73 -7.37 -1.64 18.75
C ARG A 73 -8.29 -1.34 17.57
N VAL A 74 -7.82 -0.54 16.61
CA VAL A 74 -8.61 -0.21 15.40
C VAL A 74 -8.88 -1.44 14.55
N LEU A 75 -7.90 -2.32 14.35
CA LEU A 75 -8.09 -3.56 13.58
C LEU A 75 -9.16 -4.47 14.20
N ARG A 76 -9.26 -4.52 15.54
CA ARG A 76 -10.36 -5.24 16.21
C ARG A 76 -11.69 -4.56 15.95
N THR A 77 -11.78 -3.24 16.08
CA THR A 77 -13.00 -2.48 15.77
C THR A 77 -13.45 -2.69 14.32
N LEU A 78 -12.53 -2.70 13.36
CA LEU A 78 -12.83 -2.92 11.95
C LEU A 78 -13.32 -4.36 11.69
N LYS A 79 -12.74 -5.33 12.39
CA LYS A 79 -13.21 -6.72 12.34
C LYS A 79 -14.61 -6.85 12.92
N ASP A 80 -14.89 -6.23 14.07
CA ASP A 80 -16.17 -6.38 14.78
C ASP A 80 -17.31 -5.58 14.13
N LYS A 81 -17.03 -4.37 13.62
CA LYS A 81 -18.07 -3.48 13.04
C LYS A 81 -18.29 -3.68 11.54
N ARG A 82 -17.27 -4.15 10.78
CA ARG A 82 -17.31 -4.22 9.31
C ARG A 82 -16.96 -5.60 8.75
N ASP A 83 -16.69 -6.60 9.60
CA ASP A 83 -16.25 -7.94 9.20
C ASP A 83 -15.00 -7.92 8.29
N MET A 84 -14.14 -6.91 8.43
CA MET A 84 -12.98 -6.75 7.55
C MET A 84 -11.83 -7.68 7.96
N SER A 85 -11.32 -8.44 7.00
CA SER A 85 -10.17 -9.31 7.19
C SER A 85 -8.85 -8.52 7.13
N LEU A 86 -7.78 -9.03 7.76
CA LEU A 86 -6.45 -8.40 7.70
C LEU A 86 -5.93 -8.23 6.27
N ASN A 87 -6.29 -9.14 5.37
CA ASN A 87 -5.89 -9.05 3.97
C ASN A 87 -6.60 -7.89 3.25
N GLU A 88 -7.88 -7.64 3.55
CA GLU A 88 -8.59 -6.48 3.01
C GLU A 88 -8.04 -5.17 3.54
N VAL A 89 -7.79 -5.06 4.85
CA VAL A 89 -7.15 -3.88 5.44
C VAL A 89 -5.80 -3.62 4.77
N LYS A 90 -4.98 -4.67 4.58
CA LYS A 90 -3.71 -4.57 3.87
C LYS A 90 -3.90 -4.06 2.45
N LEU A 91 -4.88 -4.57 1.71
CA LEU A 91 -5.17 -4.10 0.36
C LEU A 91 -5.63 -2.64 0.35
N THR A 92 -6.44 -2.21 1.32
CA THR A 92 -6.85 -0.80 1.45
C THR A 92 -5.66 0.11 1.72
N VAL A 93 -4.78 -0.27 2.64
CA VAL A 93 -3.54 0.45 2.96
C VAL A 93 -2.53 0.39 1.79
N ALA A 94 -2.58 -0.61 0.92
CA ALA A 94 -1.72 -0.67 -0.26
C ALA A 94 -2.22 0.25 -1.40
N ILE A 95 -3.50 0.61 -1.44
CA ILE A 95 -4.07 1.46 -2.49
C ILE A 95 -3.67 2.92 -2.26
N GLU A 96 -3.04 3.55 -3.26
CA GLU A 96 -2.72 4.98 -3.26
C GLU A 96 -3.97 5.82 -3.58
N ASP A 97 -4.14 6.98 -2.92
CA ASP A 97 -5.21 7.93 -3.23
C ASP A 97 -4.98 8.52 -4.64
N PRO A 98 -5.97 8.48 -5.56
CA PRO A 98 -5.81 9.02 -6.91
C PRO A 98 -5.34 10.48 -6.92
N THR A 99 -5.74 11.28 -5.93
CA THR A 99 -5.34 12.68 -5.79
C THR A 99 -3.85 12.82 -5.49
N LYS A 100 -3.31 11.94 -4.65
CA LYS A 100 -1.88 11.93 -4.28
C LYS A 100 -1.02 11.44 -5.43
N ARG A 101 -1.51 10.43 -6.17
CA ARG A 101 -0.87 9.94 -7.39
C ARG A 101 -0.77 11.02 -8.47
N GLU A 102 -1.84 11.77 -8.72
CA GLU A 102 -1.84 12.87 -9.67
C GLU A 102 -0.88 13.99 -9.25
N GLN A 103 -0.82 14.33 -7.95
CA GLN A 103 0.15 15.30 -7.42
C GLN A 103 1.59 14.84 -7.60
N LYS A 104 1.88 13.55 -7.40
CA LYS A 104 3.20 12.96 -7.63
C LYS A 104 3.58 13.00 -9.11
N GLU A 105 2.67 12.64 -10.00
CA GLU A 105 2.88 12.70 -11.46
C GLU A 105 3.05 14.15 -11.96
N TYR A 106 2.35 15.11 -11.35
CA TYR A 106 2.36 16.52 -11.78
C TYR A 106 3.50 17.35 -11.17
N MET A 107 3.82 17.14 -9.89
CA MET A 107 4.82 17.93 -9.16
C MET A 107 6.17 17.22 -8.99
N GLY A 108 6.25 15.91 -9.26
CA GLY A 108 7.49 15.14 -9.14
C GLY A 108 8.04 15.08 -7.70
N ILE A 109 7.21 15.40 -6.70
CA ILE A 109 7.55 15.35 -5.28
C ILE A 109 7.17 13.96 -4.78
N GLU A 110 8.16 13.22 -4.26
CA GLU A 110 7.92 11.97 -3.53
C GLU A 110 7.16 12.27 -2.23
N ASP A 111 6.23 11.38 -1.85
CA ASP A 111 5.30 11.54 -0.72
C ASP A 111 5.95 12.20 0.52
N GLU A 112 5.31 13.24 1.06
CA GLU A 112 5.74 13.96 2.27
C GLU A 112 5.90 13.06 3.51
N GLY A 113 5.32 11.85 3.48
CA GLY A 113 5.35 10.87 4.56
C GLY A 113 6.66 10.08 4.70
N GLY A 114 7.52 10.08 3.66
CA GLY A 114 8.84 9.43 3.72
C GLY A 114 8.83 7.90 3.83
N ALA A 115 7.68 7.24 3.63
CA ALA A 115 7.55 5.78 3.58
C ALA A 115 6.66 5.37 2.39
N SER A 116 7.02 4.30 1.70
CA SER A 116 6.23 3.79 0.56
C SER A 116 4.95 3.07 1.02
N ARG A 117 3.92 2.98 0.16
CA ARG A 117 2.68 2.23 0.49
C ARG A 117 2.97 0.78 0.85
N ASP A 118 3.94 0.16 0.20
CA ASP A 118 4.36 -1.21 0.48
C ASP A 118 5.02 -1.34 1.86
N GLU A 119 5.81 -0.34 2.28
CA GLU A 119 6.40 -0.28 3.63
C GLU A 119 5.33 -0.08 4.70
N ILE A 120 4.34 0.77 4.46
CA ILE A 120 3.20 0.99 5.38
C ILE A 120 2.38 -0.31 5.52
N ALA A 121 2.13 -1.01 4.40
CA ALA A 121 1.44 -2.29 4.40
C ALA A 121 2.27 -3.41 5.06
N ALA A 122 3.60 -3.40 4.93
CA ALA A 122 4.49 -4.32 5.62
C ALA A 122 4.48 -4.07 7.13
N ALA A 123 4.55 -2.80 7.55
CA ALA A 123 4.45 -2.40 8.95
C ALA A 123 3.12 -2.86 9.58
N LEU A 124 2.00 -2.79 8.84
CA LEU A 124 0.71 -3.30 9.29
C LEU A 124 0.75 -4.80 9.60
N VAL A 125 1.39 -5.61 8.75
CA VAL A 125 1.51 -7.05 8.96
C VAL A 125 2.36 -7.34 10.19
N GLU A 126 3.49 -6.64 10.35
CA GLU A 126 4.34 -6.78 11.54
C GLU A 126 3.58 -6.44 12.83
N VAL A 127 2.79 -5.37 12.83
CA VAL A 127 1.93 -4.99 13.98
C VAL A 127 0.86 -6.04 14.24
N ALA A 128 0.21 -6.57 13.21
CA ALA A 128 -0.83 -7.59 13.35
C ALA A 128 -0.28 -8.90 13.94
N GLU A 129 0.99 -9.23 13.65
CA GLU A 129 1.71 -10.36 14.23
C GLU A 129 2.25 -10.08 15.64
N GLY A 130 2.10 -8.84 16.14
CA GLY A 130 2.59 -8.43 17.46
C GLY A 130 4.08 -8.07 17.50
N ARG A 131 4.72 -7.90 16.34
CA ARG A 131 6.11 -7.44 16.21
C ARG A 131 6.14 -5.91 16.14
N LEU A 132 7.27 -5.32 16.55
CA LEU A 132 7.50 -3.87 16.43
C LEU A 132 8.11 -3.58 15.04
N PRO A 133 7.42 -2.83 14.16
CA PRO A 133 7.88 -2.58 12.80
C PRO A 133 9.25 -1.93 12.72
N LYS A 134 10.18 -2.48 11.94
CA LYS A 134 11.54 -1.92 11.79
C LYS A 134 11.52 -0.46 11.33
N ASP A 135 10.62 -0.13 10.41
CA ASP A 135 10.47 1.21 9.87
C ASP A 135 9.51 2.03 10.73
N ARG A 136 10.07 2.91 11.55
CA ARG A 136 9.30 3.75 12.47
C ARG A 136 8.49 4.83 11.76
N ILE A 137 8.98 5.28 10.60
CA ILE A 137 8.29 6.25 9.74
C ILE A 137 7.03 5.61 9.15
N ALA A 138 7.16 4.40 8.60
CA ALA A 138 6.02 3.63 8.09
C ALA A 138 4.97 3.36 9.18
N LEU A 139 5.39 3.03 10.40
CA LEU A 139 4.48 2.87 11.55
C LEU A 139 3.74 4.17 11.90
N ARG A 140 4.41 5.33 11.83
CA ARG A 140 3.79 6.63 12.13
C ARG A 140 2.74 6.98 11.07
N GLU A 141 3.07 6.81 9.79
CA GLU A 141 2.13 7.06 8.69
C GLU A 141 0.95 6.08 8.74
N LEU A 142 1.21 4.80 9.02
CA LEU A 142 0.17 3.79 9.24
C LEU A 142 -0.79 4.21 10.36
N TYR A 143 -0.24 4.64 11.50
CA TYR A 143 -1.04 5.09 12.62
C TYR A 143 -1.91 6.30 12.26
N ARG A 144 -1.34 7.30 11.56
CA ARG A 144 -2.06 8.48 11.12
C ARG A 144 -3.21 8.10 10.19
N GLU A 145 -2.95 7.25 9.19
CA GLU A 145 -3.95 6.81 8.23
C GLU A 145 -5.08 6.02 8.90
N ILE A 146 -4.74 5.04 9.74
CA ILE A 146 -5.73 4.19 10.41
C ILE A 146 -6.60 4.98 11.39
N MET A 147 -6.08 6.04 12.00
CA MET A 147 -6.88 6.92 12.87
C MET A 147 -7.86 7.80 12.11
N GLU A 148 -7.54 8.16 10.87
CA GLU A 148 -8.40 8.95 10.00
C GLU A 148 -9.52 8.11 9.34
N TRP A 149 -9.44 6.77 9.46
CA TRP A 149 -10.49 5.91 8.92
C TRP A 149 -11.82 6.15 9.64
N PRO A 150 -12.94 6.20 8.89
CA PRO A 150 -14.23 6.45 9.48
C PRO A 150 -14.62 5.31 10.43
N PHE A 151 -15.37 5.62 11.48
CA PHE A 151 -15.92 4.68 12.47
C PHE A 151 -14.91 4.05 13.45
N VAL A 152 -13.70 4.61 13.54
CA VAL A 152 -12.65 4.21 14.49
C VAL A 152 -12.90 4.76 15.89
N GLU A 153 -13.46 5.97 15.98
CA GLU A 153 -13.95 6.57 17.22
C GLU A 153 -15.48 6.49 17.25
N ALA A 154 -15.98 5.59 18.10
CA ALA A 154 -17.31 5.66 18.69
C ALA A 154 -17.34 4.55 19.75
N SER A 155 -17.01 4.92 20.98
CA SER A 155 -17.63 4.28 22.13
C SER A 155 -19.14 4.44 21.94
N PRO A 156 -19.97 3.40 22.07
CA PRO A 156 -21.41 3.53 21.95
C PRO A 156 -22.01 4.52 22.96
N GLU A 157 -21.30 4.86 24.04
CA GLU A 157 -21.76 5.80 25.06
C GLU A 157 -21.80 7.28 24.63
N GLU A 158 -21.09 7.67 23.55
CA GLU A 158 -21.13 9.05 23.03
C GLU A 158 -21.99 9.20 21.77
N ALA A 159 -22.34 8.08 21.11
CA ALA A 159 -23.19 8.09 19.92
C ALA A 159 -24.69 8.11 20.24
N GLU A 160 -25.09 7.72 21.46
CA GLU A 160 -26.51 7.67 21.86
C GLU A 160 -27.06 9.02 22.37
N GLU A 161 -26.21 10.04 22.63
CA GLU A 161 -26.67 11.38 23.04
C GLU A 161 -26.80 12.40 21.89
N GLU A 162 -26.30 12.11 20.68
CA GLU A 162 -26.33 13.05 19.53
C GLU A 162 -27.30 12.67 18.40
N ASP A 163 -28.18 11.68 18.57
CA ASP A 163 -29.24 11.36 17.60
C ASP A 163 -30.42 12.37 17.62
N GLY A 164 -30.22 13.55 18.20
CA GLY A 164 -31.29 14.52 18.47
C GLY A 164 -31.16 15.93 17.87
N VAL A 165 -29.97 16.42 17.48
CA VAL A 165 -29.85 17.86 17.11
C VAL A 165 -28.83 18.13 16.01
N SER A 166 -29.37 18.48 14.83
CA SER A 166 -28.79 19.36 13.81
C SER A 166 -27.43 18.98 13.21
N SER A 167 -27.50 18.43 12.00
CA SER A 167 -26.42 18.18 11.03
C SER A 167 -25.73 19.46 10.48
N SER A 168 -25.19 20.32 11.34
CA SER A 168 -24.38 21.47 10.94
C SER A 168 -22.93 21.23 11.35
N SER A 169 -22.07 20.95 10.36
CA SER A 169 -20.65 20.68 10.62
C SER A 169 -19.90 21.98 10.95
N PRO A 170 -18.80 21.94 11.74
CA PRO A 170 -17.98 23.12 12.11
C PRO A 170 -17.47 23.95 10.92
N TYR A 171 -17.45 23.36 9.72
CA TYR A 171 -17.12 24.04 8.47
C TYR A 171 -18.16 25.11 8.08
N GLU A 172 -19.43 24.90 8.41
CA GLU A 172 -20.53 25.83 8.10
C GLU A 172 -20.46 27.13 8.92
N ALA A 173 -19.81 27.09 10.09
CA ALA A 173 -19.63 28.26 10.95
C ALA A 173 -18.47 29.17 10.53
N ILE A 174 -17.49 28.64 9.80
CA ILE A 174 -16.23 29.35 9.48
C ILE A 174 -16.24 29.82 8.02
N THR A 175 -16.98 29.14 7.14
CA THR A 175 -17.25 29.64 5.79
C THR A 175 -18.62 30.30 5.76
N PRO A 176 -18.73 31.63 5.61
CA PRO A 176 -20.01 32.30 5.38
C PRO A 176 -20.47 31.98 3.95
N THR A 177 -20.86 30.74 3.69
CA THR A 177 -21.62 30.37 2.51
C THR A 177 -23.03 30.87 2.79
N GLY A 178 -23.34 32.08 2.32
CA GLY A 178 -24.63 32.75 2.49
C GLY A 178 -25.78 31.98 1.86
N VAL A 179 -26.16 30.87 2.47
CA VAL A 179 -27.35 30.09 2.19
C VAL A 179 -28.22 30.16 3.44
N GLU A 180 -28.63 31.39 3.78
CA GLU A 180 -29.97 31.52 4.33
C GLU A 180 -30.92 30.97 3.28
N GLY A 181 -31.82 30.09 3.73
CA GLY A 181 -32.83 29.52 2.88
C GLY A 181 -33.48 30.60 2.01
N SER A 182 -33.69 30.26 0.75
CA SER A 182 -34.47 31.04 -0.21
C SER A 182 -33.77 32.31 -0.75
N LYS A 183 -33.38 32.17 -2.02
CA LYS A 183 -33.06 33.20 -3.04
C LYS A 183 -31.60 33.68 -3.10
N SER A 184 -30.81 33.05 -3.98
CA SER A 184 -30.04 33.81 -4.99
C SER A 184 -29.51 32.90 -6.10
N ALA A 185 -29.66 33.40 -7.32
CA ALA A 185 -29.10 32.87 -8.55
C ALA A 185 -27.57 33.01 -8.62
N GLY A 186 -26.94 32.17 -9.44
CA GLY A 186 -25.63 32.42 -10.04
C GLY A 186 -24.48 31.58 -9.47
N TRP A 187 -23.79 30.87 -10.37
CA TRP A 187 -22.44 30.31 -10.18
C TRP A 187 -22.27 28.96 -9.45
N ARG A 188 -23.14 27.98 -9.73
CA ARG A 188 -22.75 26.56 -9.68
C ARG A 188 -22.84 25.93 -11.07
N SER A 189 -21.95 26.35 -11.95
CA SER A 189 -21.63 25.59 -13.15
C SER A 189 -20.61 24.51 -12.81
N THR A 190 -20.99 23.26 -13.08
CA THR A 190 -20.08 22.15 -13.41
C THR A 190 -19.38 21.47 -12.24
N GLN A 191 -20.14 20.75 -11.41
CA GLN A 191 -19.65 19.47 -10.91
C GLN A 191 -20.74 18.43 -11.12
N ALA A 192 -20.55 17.63 -12.17
CA ALA A 192 -21.47 16.59 -12.57
C ALA A 192 -21.56 15.56 -11.44
N ARG A 193 -22.69 15.57 -10.73
CA ARG A 193 -23.08 14.46 -9.87
C ARG A 193 -23.12 13.20 -10.74
N PRO A 194 -22.60 12.04 -10.27
CA PRO A 194 -22.80 10.80 -10.99
C PRO A 194 -24.31 10.61 -11.16
N LYS A 195 -24.76 10.56 -12.41
CA LYS A 195 -26.18 10.38 -12.75
C LYS A 195 -26.62 9.03 -12.20
N MET A 196 -27.18 9.03 -10.99
CA MET A 196 -27.96 7.89 -10.51
C MET A 196 -29.10 7.73 -11.52
N MET A 197 -29.26 6.52 -12.04
CA MET A 197 -30.27 6.20 -13.03
C MET A 197 -31.65 6.23 -12.34
N GLY A 198 -32.21 7.42 -12.21
CA GLY A 198 -33.47 7.69 -11.51
C GLY A 198 -33.82 9.17 -11.66
N ARG A 199 -34.98 9.44 -12.25
CA ARG A 199 -35.44 10.78 -12.59
C ARG A 199 -35.74 11.61 -11.33
N ASP A 200 -34.98 12.67 -11.09
CA ASP A 200 -35.37 13.72 -10.14
C ASP A 200 -36.56 14.50 -10.71
N LYS A 201 -37.68 14.53 -9.98
CA LYS A 201 -38.95 15.12 -10.43
C LYS A 201 -38.93 16.64 -10.58
N SER A 202 -37.83 17.31 -10.21
CA SER A 202 -37.69 18.77 -10.20
C SER A 202 -36.91 19.36 -11.38
N GLU A 203 -36.39 18.54 -12.31
CA GLU A 203 -35.64 19.03 -13.47
C GLU A 203 -36.49 19.08 -14.75
N THR A 204 -36.32 20.15 -15.53
CA THR A 204 -36.97 20.31 -16.84
C THR A 204 -36.28 19.42 -17.87
N PRO A 205 -37.03 18.63 -18.67
CA PRO A 205 -36.45 17.66 -19.61
C PRO A 205 -35.63 18.38 -20.69
N GLN A 206 -34.35 18.04 -20.83
CA GLN A 206 -33.42 18.71 -21.75
C GLN A 206 -33.18 17.91 -23.04
N GLY A 207 -33.68 16.67 -23.15
CA GLY A 207 -33.49 15.82 -24.32
C GLY A 207 -34.66 14.90 -24.67
N LEU A 208 -34.67 14.39 -25.91
CA LEU A 208 -35.67 13.42 -26.39
C LEU A 208 -35.77 12.18 -25.49
N THR A 209 -34.65 11.73 -24.93
CA THR A 209 -34.58 10.61 -23.99
C THR A 209 -35.28 10.88 -22.65
N ASP A 210 -35.44 12.16 -22.25
CA ASP A 210 -36.14 12.56 -21.01
C ASP A 210 -37.67 12.63 -21.16
N MET A 211 -38.18 12.53 -22.39
CA MET A 211 -39.62 12.45 -22.67
C MET A 211 -40.14 11.02 -22.79
N LEU A 212 -39.26 10.04 -22.95
CA LEU A 212 -39.67 8.64 -22.94
C LEU A 212 -39.92 8.22 -21.48
N PRO A 213 -41.08 7.63 -21.15
CA PRO A 213 -41.36 7.31 -19.76
C PRO A 213 -40.41 6.22 -19.27
N ASP A 214 -40.09 6.19 -17.97
CA ASP A 214 -39.01 5.37 -17.37
C ASP A 214 -39.10 3.86 -17.73
N TRP A 215 -40.30 3.35 -18.03
CA TRP A 215 -40.53 1.98 -18.52
C TRP A 215 -39.86 1.65 -19.87
N VAL A 216 -39.58 2.65 -20.72
CA VAL A 216 -38.94 2.42 -22.03
C VAL A 216 -37.48 2.01 -21.88
N GLY A 217 -36.78 2.50 -20.85
CA GLY A 217 -35.40 2.12 -20.57
C GLY A 217 -35.24 0.62 -20.31
N TYR A 218 -36.23 0.01 -19.65
CA TYR A 218 -36.26 -1.43 -19.41
C TYR A 218 -36.87 -2.23 -20.57
N GLY A 219 -37.68 -1.60 -21.43
CA GLY A 219 -38.32 -2.24 -22.58
C GLY A 219 -37.32 -2.85 -23.58
N PHE A 220 -36.17 -2.21 -23.81
CA PHE A 220 -35.13 -2.75 -24.67
C PHE A 220 -34.49 -4.03 -24.08
N LEU A 221 -34.24 -4.06 -22.77
CA LEU A 221 -33.73 -5.26 -22.10
C LEU A 221 -34.72 -6.43 -22.20
N TYR A 222 -36.02 -6.17 -22.00
CA TYR A 222 -37.05 -7.18 -22.19
C TYR A 222 -37.14 -7.67 -23.64
N PHE A 223 -36.98 -6.79 -24.63
CA PHE A 223 -36.96 -7.17 -26.05
C PHE A 223 -35.79 -8.09 -26.36
N VAL A 224 -34.57 -7.73 -25.95
CA VAL A 224 -33.37 -8.56 -26.13
C VAL A 224 -33.51 -9.90 -25.40
N SER A 225 -34.09 -9.89 -24.20
CA SER A 225 -34.32 -11.11 -23.42
C SER A 225 -35.43 -12.01 -23.99
N VAL A 226 -36.42 -11.47 -24.69
CA VAL A 226 -37.57 -12.22 -25.24
C VAL A 226 -37.23 -12.90 -26.57
N ILE A 227 -36.28 -12.36 -27.35
CA ILE A 227 -35.92 -12.91 -28.67
C ILE A 227 -35.57 -14.41 -28.61
N PRO A 228 -34.69 -14.91 -27.71
CA PRO A 228 -34.37 -16.34 -27.64
C PRO A 228 -35.58 -17.22 -27.34
N VAL A 229 -36.49 -16.74 -26.48
CA VAL A 229 -37.71 -17.47 -26.08
C VAL A 229 -38.65 -17.61 -27.28
N LEU A 230 -38.83 -16.56 -28.07
CA LEU A 230 -39.64 -16.59 -29.28
C LEU A 230 -39.05 -17.51 -30.36
N ILE A 231 -37.73 -17.51 -30.54
CA ILE A 231 -37.05 -18.41 -31.48
C ILE A 231 -37.27 -19.88 -31.07
N ALA A 232 -37.08 -20.21 -29.79
CA ALA A 232 -37.34 -21.56 -29.31
C ALA A 232 -38.81 -21.98 -29.49
N GLY A 233 -39.76 -21.11 -29.11
CA GLY A 233 -41.19 -21.36 -29.28
C GLY A 233 -41.60 -21.55 -30.73
N THR A 234 -41.07 -20.74 -31.64
CA THR A 234 -41.35 -20.88 -33.08
C THR A 234 -40.76 -22.15 -33.68
N VAL A 235 -39.54 -22.54 -33.31
CA VAL A 235 -38.95 -23.82 -33.73
C VAL A 235 -39.81 -25.00 -33.26
N ILE A 236 -40.22 -25.00 -31.99
CA ILE A 236 -41.10 -26.05 -31.44
C ILE A 236 -42.43 -26.10 -32.20
N ALA A 237 -43.04 -24.93 -32.46
CA ALA A 237 -44.29 -24.86 -33.21
C ALA A 237 -44.14 -25.41 -34.63
N ILE A 238 -43.08 -25.05 -35.36
CA ILE A 238 -42.82 -25.57 -36.71
C ILE A 238 -42.64 -27.09 -36.69
N LEU A 239 -41.85 -27.62 -35.74
CA LEU A 239 -41.66 -29.06 -35.58
C LEU A 239 -42.99 -29.78 -35.30
N PHE A 240 -43.82 -29.22 -34.42
CA PHE A 240 -45.11 -29.79 -34.09
C PHE A 240 -46.09 -29.79 -35.27
N PHE A 241 -46.20 -28.68 -36.00
CA PHE A 241 -47.06 -28.60 -37.19
C PHE A 241 -46.57 -29.49 -38.34
N ASN A 242 -45.27 -29.67 -38.48
CA ASN A 242 -44.70 -30.57 -39.49
C ASN A 242 -44.79 -32.04 -39.09
N SER A 243 -44.91 -32.35 -37.78
CA SER A 243 -45.15 -33.70 -37.28
C SER A 243 -46.63 -34.09 -37.28
N LEU A 244 -47.56 -33.12 -37.28
CA LEU A 244 -49.00 -33.36 -37.37
C LEU A 244 -49.50 -33.48 -38.83
N ARG A 245 -48.66 -33.12 -39.80
CA ARG A 245 -48.90 -33.29 -41.23
C ARG A 245 -48.36 -34.63 -41.70
#